data_AF-A0A6P3FET1-F1
#
_entry.id   AF-A0A6P3FET1-F1
#
_cell.length_a   1.000
_cell.length_b   1.000
_cell.length_c   1.000
_cell.angle_alpha   90.00
_cell.angle_beta   90.00
_cell.angle_gamma   90.00
#
_symmetry.space_group_name_H-M   'P 1'
#
loop_
_entity.id
_entity.type
_entity.pdbx_description
1 polymer ?
#
loop_
_entity_poly.entity_id
_entity_poly.type
_entity_poly.pdbx_seq_one_letter_code
_entity_poly.pdbx_strand_id
1 'polypeptide(L)'
;KSWPIFLFFAVILGGPYLIWKLLSTYSDEITDNTNWASGEDDHVVARAEYDFASMSEEEISFRAGDMLNLALKEQQPKVRGWLLASLDGQTTGLIPANYVKILGKRRGRKTVEASKISKQQQSFTNTTLIKGATAADSLDEQEAAFESVFVETNKDRHSSSEKLRY
;
A
#
# COMPACT_ATOMS: atom_id res chain seq x y z
N LYS A 1 -49.29 20.35 -10.97
CA LYS A 1 -48.62 19.03 -10.99
C LYS A 1 -47.61 19.04 -12.13
N SER A 2 -46.40 19.55 -11.87
CA SER A 2 -45.35 19.90 -12.86
C SER A 2 -44.38 18.74 -13.16
N TRP A 3 -44.92 17.53 -13.29
CA TRP A 3 -44.15 16.30 -13.59
C TRP A 3 -43.19 16.38 -14.79
N PRO A 4 -43.53 17.07 -15.91
CA PRO A 4 -42.64 17.15 -17.07
C PRO A 4 -41.35 17.94 -16.81
N ILE A 5 -41.40 18.95 -15.92
CA ILE A 5 -40.25 19.82 -15.64
C ILE A 5 -39.18 19.07 -14.82
N PHE A 6 -39.60 18.24 -13.86
CA PHE A 6 -38.69 17.43 -13.05
C PHE A 6 -37.93 16.39 -13.90
N LEU A 7 -38.55 15.89 -14.97
CA LEU A 7 -37.91 14.98 -15.91
C LEU A 7 -36.75 15.67 -16.66
N PHE A 8 -36.94 16.93 -17.05
CA PHE A 8 -35.92 17.73 -17.72
C PHE A 8 -34.71 17.99 -16.81
N PHE A 9 -34.93 18.35 -15.54
CA PHE A 9 -33.84 18.55 -14.57
C PHE A 9 -33.13 17.24 -14.19
N ALA A 10 -33.85 16.12 -14.11
CA ALA A 10 -33.25 14.81 -13.83
C ALA A 10 -32.26 14.39 -14.94
N VAL A 11 -32.55 14.68 -16.21
CA VAL A 11 -31.65 14.37 -17.33
C VAL A 11 -30.49 15.36 -17.40
N ILE A 12 -30.72 16.66 -17.18
CA ILE A 12 -29.68 17.70 -17.27
C ILE A 12 -28.68 17.63 -16.11
N LEU A 13 -29.13 17.34 -14.90
CA LEU A 13 -28.25 17.16 -13.74
C LEU A 13 -27.71 15.72 -13.66
N GLY A 14 -28.51 14.75 -14.09
CA GLY A 14 -28.14 13.33 -14.08
C GLY A 14 -27.13 12.99 -15.16
N GLY A 15 -27.22 13.54 -16.37
CA GLY A 15 -26.30 13.24 -17.48
C GLY A 15 -24.83 13.48 -17.15
N PRO A 16 -24.42 14.70 -16.75
CA PRO A 16 -23.04 15.00 -16.35
C PRO A 16 -22.57 14.14 -15.17
N TYR A 17 -23.44 13.91 -14.19
CA TYR A 17 -23.12 13.07 -13.03
C TYR A 17 -22.98 11.59 -13.39
N LEU A 18 -23.81 11.07 -14.30
CA LEU A 18 -23.74 9.70 -14.80
C LEU A 18 -22.45 9.48 -15.60
N ILE A 19 -22.03 10.44 -16.41
CA ILE A 19 -20.76 10.36 -17.14
C ILE A 19 -19.58 10.38 -16.17
N TRP A 20 -19.59 11.30 -15.19
CA TRP A 20 -18.58 11.32 -14.14
C TRP A 20 -18.57 10.04 -13.31
N LYS A 21 -19.74 9.47 -13.02
CA LYS A 21 -19.88 8.20 -12.30
C LYS A 21 -19.33 7.03 -13.11
N LEU A 22 -19.63 6.94 -14.41
CA LEU A 22 -19.07 5.91 -15.29
C LEU A 22 -17.54 6.06 -15.47
N LEU A 23 -17.04 7.29 -15.53
CA LEU A 23 -15.60 7.55 -15.66
C LEU A 23 -14.84 7.30 -14.34
N SER A 24 -15.48 7.60 -13.20
CA SER A 24 -14.89 7.39 -11.87
C SER A 24 -14.81 5.90 -11.52
N THR A 25 -15.81 5.10 -11.91
CA THR A 25 -15.77 3.65 -11.67
C THR A 25 -14.61 2.98 -12.39
N TYR A 26 -14.25 3.45 -13.60
CA TYR A 26 -13.12 2.92 -14.37
C TYR A 26 -11.75 3.30 -13.81
N SER A 27 -11.67 4.42 -13.10
CA SER A 27 -10.41 4.92 -12.56
C SER A 27 -10.06 4.26 -11.22
N ASP A 28 -11.05 3.98 -10.37
CA ASP A 28 -10.84 3.33 -9.06
C ASP A 28 -10.47 1.84 -9.19
N GLU A 29 -11.02 1.13 -10.19
CA GLU A 29 -10.78 -0.30 -10.38
C GLU A 29 -9.35 -0.65 -10.87
N ILE A 30 -8.64 0.31 -11.48
CA ILE A 30 -7.24 0.13 -11.93
C ILE A 30 -6.26 0.28 -10.75
N THR A 31 -6.55 1.19 -9.82
CA THR A 31 -5.67 1.51 -8.70
C THR A 31 -5.68 0.46 -7.59
N ASP A 32 -6.83 -0.14 -7.28
CA ASP A 32 -6.91 -1.14 -6.21
C ASP A 32 -6.43 -2.54 -6.64
N ASN A 33 -6.55 -2.90 -7.92
CA ASN A 33 -6.19 -4.24 -8.41
C ASN A 33 -4.68 -4.43 -8.72
N THR A 34 -3.87 -3.38 -8.56
CA THR A 34 -2.47 -3.36 -9.04
C THR A 34 -1.46 -3.16 -7.90
N ASN A 35 -1.87 -3.24 -6.64
CA ASN A 35 -0.98 -3.13 -5.47
C ASN A 35 0.16 -4.17 -5.43
N TRP A 36 0.02 -5.29 -6.15
CA TRP A 36 1.10 -6.27 -6.33
C TRP A 36 2.22 -5.75 -7.24
N ALA A 37 1.93 -4.84 -8.17
CA ALA A 37 2.91 -4.28 -9.10
C ALA A 37 3.93 -3.42 -8.38
N SER A 38 3.49 -2.58 -7.43
CA SER A 38 4.36 -1.75 -6.59
C SER A 38 5.09 -2.55 -5.50
N GLY A 39 4.71 -3.82 -5.29
CA GLY A 39 5.23 -4.69 -4.23
C GLY A 39 4.62 -4.43 -2.86
N GLU A 40 3.51 -3.69 -2.78
CA GLU A 40 2.75 -3.51 -1.54
C GLU A 40 2.03 -4.78 -1.12
N ASP A 41 1.55 -5.55 -2.09
CA ASP A 41 0.92 -6.85 -1.92
C ASP A 41 1.85 -8.01 -2.31
N ASP A 42 1.40 -9.23 -2.01
CA ASP A 42 2.11 -10.45 -2.37
C ASP A 42 2.24 -10.57 -3.90
N HIS A 43 3.47 -10.75 -4.36
CA HIS A 43 3.80 -10.81 -5.80
C HIS A 43 4.88 -11.87 -6.05
N VAL A 44 5.14 -12.18 -7.31
CA VAL A 44 6.25 -13.05 -7.71
C VAL A 44 7.31 -12.22 -8.38
N VAL A 45 8.56 -12.38 -7.98
CA VAL A 45 9.68 -11.67 -8.59
C VAL A 45 10.26 -12.53 -9.70
N ALA A 46 10.51 -11.93 -10.85
CA ALA A 46 11.20 -12.55 -11.97
C ALA A 46 12.31 -11.64 -12.51
N ARG A 47 13.25 -12.25 -13.21
CA ARG A 47 14.32 -11.54 -13.91
C ARG A 47 14.23 -11.83 -15.40
N ALA A 48 14.32 -10.79 -16.23
CA ALA A 48 14.41 -10.95 -17.67
C ALA A 48 15.72 -11.64 -18.08
N GLU A 49 15.62 -12.68 -18.90
CA GLU A 49 16.78 -13.36 -19.49
C GLU A 49 17.16 -12.76 -20.86
N TYR A 50 16.18 -12.17 -21.56
CA TYR A 50 16.35 -11.60 -22.89
C TYR A 50 15.64 -10.24 -23.00
N ASP A 51 15.99 -9.47 -24.02
CA ASP A 51 15.29 -8.24 -24.36
C ASP A 51 13.95 -8.56 -25.03
N PHE A 52 12.92 -7.77 -24.71
CA PHE A 52 11.60 -7.86 -25.32
C PHE A 52 11.06 -6.46 -25.61
N ALA A 53 10.64 -6.24 -26.86
CA ALA A 53 9.98 -5.02 -27.29
C ALA A 53 8.49 -5.33 -27.53
N SER A 54 7.62 -4.59 -26.84
CA SER A 54 6.18 -4.73 -26.97
C SER A 54 5.70 -4.33 -28.36
N MET A 55 4.74 -5.07 -28.89
CA MET A 55 4.07 -4.79 -30.18
C MET A 55 2.64 -4.27 -30.00
N SER A 56 2.06 -4.47 -28.81
CA SER A 56 0.70 -4.06 -28.45
C SER A 56 0.71 -3.18 -27.20
N GLU A 57 -0.35 -2.38 -27.02
CA GLU A 57 -0.60 -1.59 -25.79
C GLU A 57 -0.83 -2.48 -24.56
N GLU A 58 -1.20 -3.74 -24.77
CA GLU A 58 -1.39 -4.75 -23.70
C GLU A 58 -0.07 -5.35 -23.20
N GLU A 59 1.05 -5.07 -23.87
CA GLU A 59 2.37 -5.66 -23.61
C GLU A 59 3.34 -4.61 -23.05
N ILE A 60 4.30 -5.04 -22.22
CA ILE A 60 5.36 -4.16 -21.70
C ILE A 60 6.73 -4.54 -22.27
N SER A 61 7.51 -3.52 -22.63
CA SER A 61 8.90 -3.68 -23.06
C SER A 61 9.85 -3.78 -21.86
N PHE A 62 10.87 -4.63 -21.95
CA PHE A 62 11.90 -4.78 -20.92
C PHE A 62 13.22 -5.27 -21.52
N ARG A 63 14.31 -5.12 -20.76
CA ARG A 63 15.66 -5.56 -21.16
C ARG A 63 16.13 -6.75 -20.33
N ALA A 64 17.06 -7.51 -20.88
CA ALA A 64 17.73 -8.59 -20.20
C ALA A 64 18.39 -8.07 -18.91
N GLY A 65 18.11 -8.76 -17.82
CA GLY A 65 18.58 -8.40 -16.49
C GLY A 65 17.58 -7.60 -15.65
N ASP A 66 16.53 -7.04 -16.26
CA ASP A 66 15.50 -6.28 -15.55
C ASP A 66 14.75 -7.16 -14.53
N MET A 67 14.33 -6.52 -13.45
CA MET A 67 13.57 -7.15 -12.38
C MET A 67 12.10 -6.80 -12.55
N LEU A 68 11.26 -7.82 -12.61
CA LEU A 68 9.84 -7.70 -12.90
C LEU A 68 9.03 -8.23 -11.72
N ASN A 69 7.99 -7.50 -11.35
CA ASN A 69 6.97 -7.99 -10.43
C ASN A 69 5.87 -8.65 -11.26
N LEU A 70 5.49 -9.87 -10.89
CA LEU A 70 4.48 -10.67 -11.55
C LEU A 70 3.27 -10.83 -10.63
N ALA A 71 2.09 -10.79 -11.22
CA ALA A 71 0.85 -11.06 -10.50
C ALA A 71 0.81 -12.52 -9.98
N LEU A 72 0.14 -12.75 -8.86
CA LEU A 72 -0.10 -14.11 -8.37
C LEU A 72 -0.98 -14.91 -9.34
N LYS A 73 -0.90 -16.24 -9.24
CA LYS A 73 -1.63 -17.17 -10.14
C LYS A 73 -3.13 -16.89 -10.22
N GLU A 74 -3.75 -16.41 -9.15
CA GLU A 74 -5.18 -16.06 -9.12
C GLU A 74 -5.52 -14.81 -9.94
N GLN A 75 -4.55 -13.89 -10.08
CA GLN A 75 -4.66 -12.61 -10.80
C GLN A 75 -4.12 -12.70 -12.24
N GLN A 76 -3.53 -13.83 -12.62
CA GLN A 76 -3.00 -14.02 -13.97
C GLN A 76 -4.15 -14.18 -14.98
N PRO A 77 -4.08 -13.51 -16.14
CA PRO A 77 -5.07 -13.67 -17.19
C PRO A 77 -5.02 -15.07 -17.78
N LYS A 78 -6.13 -15.52 -18.38
CA LYS A 78 -6.26 -16.87 -18.98
C LYS A 78 -5.58 -16.95 -20.36
N VAL A 79 -4.38 -16.38 -20.50
CA VAL A 79 -3.62 -16.36 -21.74
C VAL A 79 -2.40 -17.27 -21.57
N ARG A 80 -2.33 -18.35 -22.36
CA ARG A 80 -1.29 -19.37 -22.20
C ARG A 80 0.05 -18.83 -22.70
N GLY A 81 1.10 -19.00 -21.91
CA GLY A 81 2.47 -18.59 -22.27
C GLY A 81 2.77 -17.11 -22.04
N TRP A 82 1.79 -16.35 -21.55
CA TRP A 82 1.93 -14.95 -21.20
C TRP A 82 1.72 -14.76 -19.70
N LEU A 83 2.45 -13.82 -19.12
CA LEU A 83 2.37 -13.46 -17.72
C LEU A 83 2.05 -11.98 -17.60
N LEU A 84 1.16 -11.64 -16.67
CA LEU A 84 0.93 -10.27 -16.27
C LEU A 84 2.05 -9.83 -15.32
N ALA A 85 2.71 -8.75 -15.70
CA ALA A 85 3.92 -8.24 -15.06
C ALA A 85 3.90 -6.71 -14.98
N SER A 86 4.78 -6.17 -14.12
CA SER A 86 5.10 -4.74 -14.03
C SER A 86 6.60 -4.55 -13.86
N LEU A 87 7.15 -3.55 -14.55
CA LEU A 87 8.57 -3.20 -14.53
C LEU A 87 8.88 -2.08 -13.53
N ASP A 88 8.06 -1.03 -13.54
CA ASP A 88 8.20 0.19 -12.73
C ASP A 88 7.29 0.21 -11.49
N GLY A 89 6.45 -0.81 -11.35
CA GLY A 89 5.44 -0.92 -10.30
C GLY A 89 4.20 -0.03 -10.52
N GLN A 90 4.08 0.60 -11.68
CA GLN A 90 2.92 1.42 -12.06
C GLN A 90 2.25 0.84 -13.30
N THR A 91 3.03 0.58 -14.34
CA THR A 91 2.56 0.06 -15.62
C THR A 91 2.51 -1.45 -15.56
N THR A 92 1.35 -2.02 -15.86
CA THR A 92 1.18 -3.48 -15.99
C THR A 92 0.94 -3.86 -17.43
N GLY A 93 1.40 -5.05 -17.80
CA GLY A 93 1.08 -5.64 -19.09
C GLY A 93 1.61 -7.06 -19.22
N LEU A 94 1.36 -7.63 -20.39
CA LEU A 94 1.70 -8.98 -20.73
C LEU A 94 3.15 -9.10 -21.17
N ILE A 95 3.79 -10.18 -20.73
CA ILE A 95 5.14 -10.57 -21.14
C ILE A 95 5.19 -12.07 -21.46
N PRO A 96 6.06 -12.50 -22.38
CA PRO A 96 6.24 -13.91 -22.70
C PRO A 96 6.94 -14.66 -21.55
N ALA A 97 6.35 -15.77 -21.10
CA ALA A 97 6.81 -16.55 -19.95
C ALA A 97 8.22 -17.15 -20.14
N ASN A 98 8.62 -17.42 -21.38
CA ASN A 98 9.93 -17.97 -21.73
C ASN A 98 11.06 -16.93 -21.76
N TYR A 99 10.76 -15.64 -21.59
CA TYR A 99 11.75 -14.57 -21.58
C TYR A 99 12.20 -14.20 -20.17
N VAL A 100 11.57 -14.78 -19.15
CA VAL A 100 11.81 -14.42 -17.76
C VAL A 100 12.07 -15.66 -16.91
N LYS A 101 12.96 -15.49 -15.95
CA LYS A 101 13.27 -16.46 -14.92
C LYS A 101 12.60 -16.08 -13.62
N ILE A 102 11.71 -16.94 -13.13
CA ILE A 102 11.05 -16.74 -11.84
C ILE A 102 12.08 -16.93 -10.72
N LEU A 103 12.19 -15.94 -9.85
CA LEU A 103 13.09 -15.96 -8.69
C LEU A 103 12.37 -16.40 -7.41
N GLY A 104 11.07 -16.13 -7.29
CA GLY A 104 10.25 -16.62 -6.18
C GLY A 104 9.15 -15.66 -5.74
N LYS A 105 8.27 -16.12 -4.85
CA LYS A 105 7.20 -15.30 -4.26
C LYS A 105 7.77 -14.38 -3.18
N ARG A 106 7.37 -13.11 -3.17
CA ARG A 106 7.65 -12.15 -2.09
C ARG A 106 6.36 -11.69 -1.45
N ARG A 107 6.40 -11.52 -0.12
CA ARG A 107 5.29 -10.95 0.64
C ARG A 107 5.30 -9.43 0.51
N GLY A 108 4.11 -8.86 0.38
CA GLY A 108 3.91 -7.42 0.27
C GLY A 108 4.39 -6.63 1.48
N ARG A 109 4.77 -5.37 1.29
CA ARG A 109 5.19 -4.50 2.41
C ARG A 109 4.03 -4.18 3.37
N LYS A 110 2.80 -4.01 2.88
CA LYS A 110 1.62 -3.77 3.73
C LYS A 110 1.32 -4.96 4.65
N THR A 111 1.43 -6.18 4.14
CA THR A 111 1.19 -7.40 4.93
C THR A 111 2.26 -7.61 6.01
N VAL A 112 3.51 -7.22 5.74
CA VAL A 112 4.59 -7.27 6.74
C VAL A 112 4.39 -6.27 7.87
N GLU A 113 4.00 -5.02 7.59
CA GLU A 113 3.76 -4.01 8.63
C GLU A 113 2.55 -4.35 9.51
N ALA A 114 1.44 -4.84 8.94
CA ALA A 114 0.29 -5.32 9.71
C ALA A 114 0.67 -6.48 10.68
N SER A 115 1.59 -7.35 10.26
CA SER A 115 2.10 -8.45 11.09
C SER A 115 3.07 -7.99 12.19
N LYS A 116 3.83 -6.91 11.97
CA LYS A 116 4.71 -6.31 12.99
C LYS A 116 3.92 -5.59 14.06
N ILE A 117 2.88 -4.83 13.66
CA ILE A 117 1.99 -4.13 14.60
C ILE A 117 1.28 -5.14 15.52
N SER A 118 0.85 -6.29 15.00
CA SER A 118 0.22 -7.35 15.80
C SER A 118 1.19 -8.08 16.75
N LYS A 119 2.51 -8.08 16.48
CA LYS A 119 3.51 -8.77 17.31
C LYS A 119 4.05 -7.93 18.48
N GLN A 120 3.99 -6.60 18.42
CA GLN A 120 4.40 -5.74 19.54
C GLN A 120 3.37 -5.68 20.68
N GLN A 121 2.12 -6.08 20.46
CA GLN A 121 1.10 -6.14 21.51
C GLN A 121 1.15 -7.41 22.37
N GLN A 122 1.98 -8.41 22.03
CA GLN A 122 2.10 -9.66 22.81
C GLN A 122 3.34 -9.72 23.73
N SER A 123 4.17 -8.66 23.79
CA SER A 123 5.38 -8.63 24.62
C SER A 123 5.30 -7.71 25.84
N PHE A 124 4.11 -7.30 26.28
CA PHE A 124 3.95 -6.47 27.49
C PHE A 124 3.08 -7.08 28.60
N THR A 125 2.46 -8.25 28.43
CA THR A 125 1.53 -8.77 29.47
C THR A 125 2.09 -9.86 30.37
N ASN A 126 3.36 -10.26 30.22
CA ASN A 126 3.87 -11.45 30.91
C ASN A 126 5.07 -11.15 31.82
N THR A 127 5.03 -10.05 32.58
CA THR A 127 5.91 -9.90 33.76
C THR A 127 5.26 -9.00 34.80
N THR A 128 4.28 -9.52 35.56
CA THR A 128 4.19 -9.15 36.99
C THR A 128 3.47 -10.25 37.77
N LEU A 129 4.30 -11.01 38.48
CA LEU A 129 3.94 -12.01 39.47
C LEU A 129 3.27 -11.34 40.70
N ILE A 130 2.11 -11.85 41.07
CA ILE A 130 1.59 -12.05 42.43
C ILE A 130 2.32 -11.25 43.55
N LYS A 131 1.66 -10.21 44.07
CA LYS A 131 1.60 -9.95 45.52
C LYS A 131 0.41 -9.06 45.84
N GLY A 132 -0.38 -9.51 46.81
CA GLY A 132 -1.69 -8.94 47.11
C GLY A 132 -1.68 -7.62 47.85
N ALA A 133 -2.92 -7.17 48.07
CA ALA A 133 -3.41 -6.31 49.13
C ALA A 133 -3.60 -4.82 48.79
N THR A 134 -4.85 -4.41 49.06
CA THR A 134 -5.32 -3.10 49.54
C THR A 134 -5.46 -1.92 48.57
N ALA A 135 -6.74 -1.54 48.43
CA ALA A 135 -7.31 -0.20 48.59
C ALA A 135 -6.91 0.92 47.62
N ALA A 136 -7.93 1.38 46.89
CA ALA A 136 -8.22 2.75 46.46
C ALA A 136 -7.15 3.82 46.73
N ASP A 137 -6.59 4.42 45.67
CA ASP A 137 -6.58 5.88 45.50
C ASP A 137 -6.14 6.30 44.08
N SER A 138 -6.69 7.45 43.65
CA SER A 138 -6.26 8.42 42.64
C SER A 138 -6.02 8.03 41.16
N LEU A 139 -6.84 8.63 40.29
CA LEU A 139 -6.77 8.62 38.82
C LEU A 139 -5.80 9.68 38.24
N ASP A 140 -5.17 10.49 39.09
CA ASP A 140 -4.42 11.69 38.68
C ASP A 140 -2.93 11.40 38.36
N GLU A 141 -2.39 10.26 38.83
CA GLU A 141 -0.97 9.91 38.65
C GLU A 141 -0.66 9.25 37.29
N GLN A 142 -1.68 8.67 36.65
CA GLN A 142 -1.52 8.05 35.32
C GLN A 142 -1.52 9.09 34.19
N GLU A 143 -2.08 10.27 34.41
CA GLU A 143 -2.12 11.33 33.40
C GLU A 143 -0.78 12.09 33.32
N ALA A 144 -0.13 12.34 34.47
CA ALA A 144 1.19 12.99 34.51
C ALA A 144 2.30 12.15 33.85
N ALA A 145 2.20 10.82 33.93
CA ALA A 145 3.16 9.92 33.29
C ALA A 145 3.02 9.91 31.76
N PHE A 146 1.82 10.17 31.22
CA PHE A 146 1.61 10.25 29.77
C PHE A 146 2.10 11.60 29.21
N GLU A 147 1.87 12.71 29.93
CA GLU A 147 2.33 14.03 29.46
C GLU A 147 3.85 14.17 29.47
N SER A 148 4.55 13.58 30.44
CA SER A 148 6.03 13.67 30.52
C SER A 148 6.73 13.01 29.32
N VAL A 149 6.18 11.90 28.80
CA VAL A 149 6.72 11.22 27.60
C VAL A 149 6.51 12.04 26.33
N PHE A 150 5.41 12.80 26.23
CA PHE A 150 5.14 13.63 25.05
C PHE A 150 5.94 14.94 25.04
N VAL A 151 6.24 15.51 26.21
CA VAL A 151 7.02 16.76 26.32
C VAL A 151 8.52 16.55 26.03
N GLU A 152 9.08 15.36 26.31
CA GLU A 152 10.51 15.06 26.09
C GLU A 152 10.91 15.03 24.60
N THR A 153 9.96 14.80 23.68
CA THR A 153 10.28 14.71 22.24
C THR A 153 10.35 16.06 21.51
N ASN A 154 10.00 17.17 22.18
CA ASN A 154 9.93 18.49 21.55
C ASN A 154 10.84 19.55 22.19
N LYS A 155 11.81 19.15 23.03
CA LYS A 155 12.72 20.09 23.71
C LYS A 155 14.21 19.93 23.37
N ASP A 156 14.57 19.38 22.20
CA ASP A 156 15.99 19.32 21.78
C ASP A 156 16.26 19.93 20.39
N ARG A 157 15.53 20.99 20.01
CA ARG A 157 15.89 21.80 18.84
C ARG A 157 15.59 23.29 19.01
N HIS A 158 16.29 23.99 19.91
CA HIS A 158 16.97 25.25 19.56
C HIS A 158 17.71 25.89 20.75
N SER A 159 18.92 26.36 20.45
CA SER A 159 19.69 27.41 21.14
C SER A 159 20.64 26.99 22.28
N SER A 160 21.94 26.93 21.95
CA SER A 160 22.94 27.60 22.77
C SER A 160 24.04 28.19 21.89
N SER A 161 23.98 29.51 21.78
CA SER A 161 24.98 30.41 21.19
C SER A 161 26.21 30.55 22.09
N GLU A 162 27.39 30.58 21.48
CA GLU A 162 28.48 31.56 21.71
C GLU A 162 29.11 31.70 23.12
N LYS A 163 30.38 31.28 23.29
CA LYS A 163 31.48 32.13 23.84
C LYS A 163 32.89 31.49 23.89
N LEU A 164 33.80 32.08 23.09
CA LEU A 164 35.17 32.58 23.32
C LEU A 164 36.25 31.84 24.18
N ARG A 165 37.48 31.94 23.62
CA ARG A 165 38.86 31.76 24.15
C ARG A 165 39.39 30.31 24.13
N TYR A 166 40.60 30.02 23.64
CA TYR A 166 41.84 30.80 23.49
C TYR A 166 42.41 30.74 22.07
#